data_AF-A0A0G1C1U2-F1
#
_entry.id   AF-A0A0G1C1U2-F1
#
_cell.length_a   1.000
_cell.length_b   1.000
_cell.length_c   1.000
_cell.angle_alpha   90.00
_cell.angle_beta   90.00
_cell.angle_gamma   90.00
#
_symmetry.space_group_name_H-M   'P 1'
#
loop_
_entity.id
_entity.type
_entity.pdbx_description
1 polymer ?
#
loop_
_entity_poly.entity_id
_entity_poly.type
_entity_poly.pdbx_seq_one_letter_code
_entity_poly.pdbx_strand_id
1 'polypeptide(L)'
;MKYYQEWVSKKDKEQYGIDGIVIKIDSRAVQEALGYTGKSPRFGVAYKFPAEQVTTVVEDIVLQVGRTGVLTPVAHLRPVLVAGSVVSRATLHNEDEINRLDVRVGDTVVLQKAGDVIPDIVSVIKDLRTGKEKPYVFPKNVPDCGGPIERIPGQAAYRCVNKNSFAQKRRKFYHFVSKHAFDIEESSITLCQNTRLISKKWGQG
;
A
#
# COMPACT_ATOMS: atom_id res chain seq x y z
N MET A 1 5.83 -4.11 -30.95
CA MET A 1 6.85 -4.28 -29.91
C MET A 1 8.17 -3.55 -30.14
N LYS A 2 8.65 -3.34 -31.38
CA LYS A 2 9.90 -2.57 -31.62
C LYS A 2 9.90 -1.19 -30.98
N TYR A 3 8.82 -0.42 -31.14
CA TYR A 3 8.66 0.90 -30.53
C TYR A 3 8.76 0.89 -29.00
N TYR A 4 8.16 -0.10 -28.34
CA TYR A 4 8.25 -0.24 -26.89
C TYR A 4 9.69 -0.47 -26.42
N GLN A 5 10.40 -1.41 -27.06
CA GLN A 5 11.79 -1.71 -26.71
C GLN A 5 12.73 -0.52 -26.92
N GLU A 6 12.52 0.23 -28.00
CA GLU A 6 13.25 1.47 -28.27
C GLU A 6 13.07 2.48 -27.13
N TRP A 7 11.83 2.71 -26.70
CA TRP A 7 11.54 3.67 -25.63
C TRP A 7 12.01 3.19 -24.26
N VAL A 8 12.00 1.89 -23.97
CA VAL A 8 12.62 1.34 -22.74
C VAL A 8 14.09 1.77 -22.63
N SER A 9 14.84 1.79 -23.73
CA SER A 9 16.25 2.19 -23.74
C SER A 9 16.48 3.71 -23.70
N LYS A 10 15.49 4.50 -24.13
CA LYS A 10 15.57 5.96 -24.24
C LYS A 10 15.08 6.68 -22.98
N LYS A 11 14.19 6.06 -22.19
CA LYS A 11 13.51 6.69 -21.05
C LYS A 11 14.48 7.38 -20.07
N ASP A 12 15.64 6.77 -19.79
CA ASP A 12 16.60 7.28 -18.81
C ASP A 12 17.48 8.41 -19.36
N LYS A 13 17.40 8.70 -20.67
CA LYS A 13 18.14 9.78 -21.33
C LYS A 13 17.33 11.07 -21.47
N GLU A 14 16.02 10.98 -21.23
CA GLU A 14 15.13 12.12 -21.30
C GLU A 14 15.23 12.95 -20.02
N GLN A 15 14.96 14.26 -20.13
CA GLN A 15 15.03 15.19 -19.00
C GLN A 15 13.80 15.08 -18.06
N TYR A 16 12.89 14.16 -18.33
CA TYR A 16 11.64 13.95 -17.61
C TYR A 16 11.41 12.45 -17.41
N GLY A 17 10.70 12.10 -16.33
CA GLY A 17 10.34 10.71 -16.04
C GLY A 17 9.28 10.19 -17.01
N ILE A 18 9.51 9.00 -17.56
CA ILE A 18 8.57 8.30 -18.44
C ILE A 18 8.27 6.93 -17.82
N ASP A 19 7.00 6.68 -17.48
CA ASP A 19 6.55 5.43 -16.85
C ASP A 19 6.00 4.41 -17.86
N GLY A 20 5.87 4.79 -19.13
CA GLY A 20 5.42 3.92 -20.20
C GLY A 20 5.08 4.64 -21.50
N ILE A 21 4.39 3.94 -22.38
CA ILE A 21 3.82 4.48 -23.62
C ILE A 21 2.31 4.31 -23.63
N VAL A 22 1.58 5.20 -24.29
CA VAL A 22 0.14 5.04 -24.48
C VAL A 22 -0.13 4.61 -25.91
N ILE A 23 -0.78 3.46 -26.07
CA ILE A 23 -1.21 2.94 -27.37
C ILE A 23 -2.67 3.36 -27.55
N LYS A 24 -2.98 4.06 -28.65
CA LYS A 24 -4.33 4.51 -28.99
C LYS A 24 -4.66 4.11 -30.42
N ILE A 25 -5.93 3.78 -30.66
CA ILE A 25 -6.45 3.60 -32.03
C ILE A 25 -6.49 4.97 -32.70
N ASP A 26 -5.88 5.11 -33.87
CA ASP A 26 -5.76 6.40 -34.56
C ASP A 26 -7.10 6.93 -35.11
N SER A 27 -7.99 6.02 -35.58
CA SER A 27 -9.28 6.39 -36.17
C SER A 27 -10.27 6.94 -35.15
N ARG A 28 -10.67 8.21 -35.32
CA ARG A 28 -11.68 8.88 -34.47
C ARG A 28 -13.05 8.20 -34.49
N ALA A 29 -13.50 7.73 -35.65
CA ALA A 29 -14.79 7.03 -35.77
C ALA A 29 -14.83 5.77 -34.89
N VAL A 30 -13.71 5.05 -34.80
CA VAL A 30 -13.58 3.87 -33.93
C VAL A 30 -13.50 4.28 -32.46
N GLN A 31 -12.83 5.38 -32.12
CA GLN A 31 -12.81 5.91 -30.75
C GLN A 31 -14.22 6.28 -30.26
N GLU A 32 -15.02 6.94 -31.09
CA GLU A 32 -16.41 7.30 -30.79
C GLU A 32 -17.28 6.06 -30.60
N ALA A 33 -17.16 5.06 -31.48
CA ALA A 33 -17.91 3.81 -31.38
C ALA A 33 -17.53 3.00 -30.12
N LEU A 34 -16.26 2.98 -29.73
CA LEU A 34 -15.79 2.27 -28.53
C LEU A 34 -16.16 3.01 -27.24
N GLY A 35 -16.10 4.35 -27.26
CA GLY A 35 -16.44 5.19 -26.12
C GLY A 35 -15.56 4.98 -24.88
N TYR A 36 -16.14 5.30 -23.72
CA TYR A 36 -15.45 5.33 -22.43
C TYR A 36 -16.12 4.40 -21.41
N THR A 37 -15.33 3.85 -20.51
CA THR A 37 -15.84 3.32 -19.24
C THR A 37 -15.94 4.45 -18.21
N GLY A 38 -16.52 4.19 -17.04
CA GLY A 38 -16.62 5.20 -15.97
C GLY A 38 -15.30 5.78 -15.46
N LYS A 39 -14.13 5.22 -15.85
CA LYS A 39 -12.80 5.70 -15.44
C LYS A 39 -11.76 5.79 -16.55
N SER A 40 -11.96 5.16 -17.71
CA SER A 40 -10.94 5.10 -18.78
C SER A 40 -11.52 4.89 -20.19
N PRO A 41 -10.86 5.42 -21.24
CA PRO A 41 -11.24 5.18 -22.63
C PRO A 41 -11.04 3.70 -23.01
N ARG A 42 -11.90 3.15 -23.88
CA ARG A 42 -11.75 1.76 -24.36
C ARG A 42 -10.80 1.62 -25.55
N PHE A 43 -10.52 2.73 -26.24
CA PHE A 43 -9.69 2.78 -27.45
C PHE A 43 -8.20 3.04 -27.18
N GLY A 44 -7.80 3.11 -25.91
CA GLY A 44 -6.41 3.37 -25.55
C GLY A 44 -6.00 2.68 -24.26
N VAL A 45 -4.74 2.26 -24.19
CA VAL A 45 -4.14 1.59 -23.04
C VAL A 45 -2.77 2.17 -22.74
N ALA A 46 -2.49 2.40 -21.45
CA ALA A 46 -1.16 2.72 -20.97
C ALA A 46 -0.35 1.43 -20.81
N TYR A 47 0.71 1.30 -21.59
CA TYR A 47 1.63 0.18 -21.56
C TYR A 47 2.89 0.59 -20.80
N LYS A 48 2.90 0.29 -19.50
CA LYS A 48 3.94 0.71 -18.55
C LYS A 48 5.24 -0.06 -18.72
N PHE A 49 6.36 0.61 -18.46
CA PHE A 49 7.66 -0.05 -18.40
C PHE A 49 7.79 -0.95 -17.17
N PRO A 50 8.74 -1.91 -17.17
CA PRO A 50 9.00 -2.70 -15.98
C PRO A 50 9.37 -1.79 -14.82
N ALA A 51 8.74 -2.02 -13.67
CA ALA A 51 9.04 -1.24 -12.48
C ALA A 51 10.51 -1.43 -12.07
N GLU A 52 11.12 -0.35 -11.59
CA GLU A 52 12.44 -0.41 -10.99
C GLU A 52 12.38 -1.30 -9.74
N GLN A 53 13.23 -2.33 -9.70
CA GLN A 53 13.33 -3.26 -8.59
C GLN A 53 14.63 -3.01 -7.84
N VAL A 54 14.53 -2.87 -6.53
CA VAL A 54 15.69 -2.75 -5.64
C VAL A 54 15.61 -3.79 -4.54
N THR A 55 16.72 -4.04 -3.86
CA THR A 55 16.74 -4.91 -2.69
C THR A 55 16.89 -4.10 -1.41
N THR A 56 16.19 -4.53 -0.36
CA THR A 56 16.33 -3.94 0.98
C THR A 56 16.04 -4.99 2.06
N VAL A 57 16.28 -4.66 3.32
CA VAL A 57 16.08 -5.54 4.47
C VAL A 57 14.78 -5.20 5.17
N VAL A 58 13.99 -6.21 5.52
CA VAL A 58 12.81 -6.09 6.39
C VAL A 58 13.28 -6.00 7.83
N GLU A 59 13.09 -4.84 8.47
CA GLU A 59 13.51 -4.60 9.85
C GLU A 59 12.42 -4.98 10.85
N ASP A 60 11.15 -4.78 10.50
CA ASP A 60 10.00 -5.14 11.33
C ASP A 60 8.72 -5.29 10.48
N ILE A 61 7.70 -5.93 11.02
CA ILE A 61 6.36 -6.02 10.39
C ILE A 61 5.32 -5.61 11.42
N VAL A 62 4.61 -4.52 11.14
CA VAL A 62 3.62 -3.94 12.03
C VAL A 62 2.22 -4.09 11.42
N LEU A 63 1.22 -4.43 12.25
CA LEU A 63 -0.17 -4.43 11.81
C LEU A 63 -0.77 -3.03 11.89
N GLN A 64 -1.34 -2.58 10.78
CA GLN A 64 -2.15 -1.38 10.71
C GLN A 64 -3.63 -1.74 10.66
N VAL A 65 -4.42 -1.20 11.58
CA VAL A 65 -5.89 -1.32 11.53
C VAL A 65 -6.46 -0.38 10.46
N GLY A 66 -7.42 -0.82 9.66
CA GLY A 66 -8.08 0.00 8.65
C GLY A 66 -9.27 0.76 9.24
N ARG A 67 -9.85 1.68 8.46
CA ARG A 67 -11.11 2.34 8.80
C ARG A 67 -12.25 1.35 9.06
N THR A 68 -12.30 0.28 8.29
CA THR A 68 -13.30 -0.79 8.36
C THR A 68 -12.93 -1.91 9.32
N GLY A 69 -11.85 -1.74 10.10
CA GLY A 69 -11.34 -2.76 11.02
C GLY A 69 -10.42 -3.80 10.38
N VAL A 70 -10.21 -3.76 9.05
CA VAL A 70 -9.27 -4.65 8.34
C VAL A 70 -7.86 -4.50 8.88
N LEU A 71 -7.16 -5.59 9.17
CA LEU A 71 -5.78 -5.59 9.62
C LEU A 71 -4.87 -5.79 8.42
N THR A 72 -4.05 -4.78 8.14
CA THR A 72 -3.11 -4.80 7.03
C THR A 72 -1.68 -4.85 7.58
N PRO A 73 -0.91 -5.91 7.28
CA PRO A 73 0.50 -5.96 7.63
C PRO A 73 1.31 -4.98 6.77
N VAL A 74 2.20 -4.24 7.42
CA VAL A 74 3.10 -3.26 6.81
C VAL A 74 4.52 -3.62 7.19
N ALA A 75 5.35 -3.91 6.21
CA ALA A 75 6.78 -4.11 6.39
C ALA A 75 7.46 -2.76 6.60
N HIS A 76 8.21 -2.65 7.69
CA HIS A 76 9.20 -1.60 7.90
C HIS A 76 10.51 -2.07 7.28
N LEU A 77 11.02 -1.26 6.35
CA LEU A 77 12.17 -1.58 5.54
C LEU A 77 13.31 -0.64 5.89
N ARG A 78 14.54 -1.14 5.75
CA ARG A 78 15.71 -0.27 5.73
C ARG A 78 15.53 0.76 4.59
N PRO A 79 15.66 2.07 4.85
CA PRO A 79 15.43 3.09 3.84
C PRO A 79 16.26 2.86 2.57
N VAL A 80 15.59 2.80 1.43
CA VAL A 80 16.22 2.56 0.12
C VAL A 80 15.64 3.50 -0.92
N LEU A 81 16.46 3.99 -1.85
CA LEU A 81 16.02 4.81 -2.97
C LEU A 81 15.42 3.92 -4.07
N VAL A 82 14.19 4.19 -4.49
CA VAL A 82 13.49 3.46 -5.58
C VAL A 82 12.84 4.48 -6.49
N ALA A 83 13.18 4.49 -7.78
CA ALA A 83 12.55 5.39 -8.76
C ALA A 83 12.45 6.84 -8.24
N GLY A 84 13.58 7.37 -7.74
CA GLY A 84 13.71 8.77 -7.31
C GLY A 84 13.11 9.14 -5.94
N SER A 85 12.54 8.20 -5.16
CA SER A 85 12.12 8.49 -3.77
C SER A 85 12.55 7.43 -2.78
N VAL A 86 12.79 7.85 -1.54
CA VAL A 86 13.18 6.95 -0.46
C VAL A 86 11.96 6.21 0.08
N VAL A 87 12.01 4.89 0.08
CA VAL A 87 10.98 4.02 0.62
C VAL A 87 11.49 3.38 1.91
N SER A 88 10.70 3.48 2.97
CA SER A 88 10.95 2.84 4.27
C SER A 88 9.81 1.94 4.73
N ARG A 89 8.72 1.86 3.96
CA ARG A 89 7.53 1.08 4.28
C ARG A 89 6.93 0.48 3.02
N ALA A 90 6.50 -0.77 3.09
CA ALA A 90 5.76 -1.45 2.03
C ALA A 90 4.60 -2.26 2.62
N THR A 91 3.52 -2.41 1.87
CA THR A 91 2.40 -3.26 2.30
C THR A 91 2.69 -4.72 2.00
N LEU A 92 2.26 -5.61 2.89
CA LEU A 92 2.26 -7.05 2.68
C LEU A 92 0.85 -7.58 2.37
N HIS A 93 -0.11 -6.69 2.11
CA HIS A 93 -1.52 -6.97 1.79
C HIS A 93 -2.33 -7.72 2.87
N ASN A 94 -1.98 -8.97 3.18
CA ASN A 94 -2.68 -9.86 4.13
C ASN A 94 -1.76 -11.00 4.63
N GLU A 95 -2.28 -11.87 5.50
CA GLU A 95 -1.54 -13.04 6.02
C GLU A 95 -1.18 -14.06 4.93
N ASP A 96 -2.08 -14.31 3.98
CA ASP A 96 -1.85 -15.29 2.91
C ASP A 96 -0.64 -14.89 2.06
N GLU A 97 -0.48 -13.59 1.81
CA GLU A 97 0.64 -13.04 1.05
C GLU A 97 1.97 -13.16 1.81
N ILE A 98 1.96 -12.93 3.13
CA ILE A 98 3.13 -13.19 3.99
C ILE A 98 3.55 -14.66 3.90
N ASN A 99 2.59 -15.57 3.95
CA ASN A 99 2.83 -17.01 3.86
C ASN A 99 3.28 -17.43 2.46
N ARG A 100 2.68 -16.85 1.41
CA ARG A 100 3.03 -17.11 0.01
C ARG A 100 4.47 -16.70 -0.30
N LEU A 101 4.87 -15.53 0.16
CA LEU A 101 6.23 -15.02 0.00
C LEU A 101 7.22 -15.62 1.03
N ASP A 102 6.71 -16.17 2.13
CA ASP A 102 7.46 -16.61 3.32
C ASP A 102 8.35 -15.47 3.86
N VAL A 103 7.79 -14.26 4.02
CA VAL A 103 8.52 -13.08 4.49
C VAL A 103 8.79 -13.20 5.99
N ARG A 104 10.04 -12.98 6.39
CA ARG A 104 10.49 -12.99 7.78
C ARG A 104 11.14 -11.67 8.16
N VAL A 105 11.10 -11.34 9.45
CA VAL A 105 11.81 -10.18 9.96
C VAL A 105 13.32 -10.47 9.89
N GLY A 106 14.06 -9.60 9.22
CA GLY A 106 15.48 -9.76 8.89
C GLY A 106 15.76 -10.20 7.45
N ASP A 107 14.75 -10.59 6.68
CA ASP A 107 14.95 -11.03 5.29
C ASP A 107 15.38 -9.88 4.36
N THR A 108 16.15 -10.23 3.32
CA THR A 108 16.36 -9.34 2.17
C THR A 108 15.26 -9.57 1.15
N VAL A 109 14.57 -8.49 0.78
CA VAL A 109 13.40 -8.50 -0.12
C VAL A 109 13.65 -7.66 -1.35
N VAL A 110 13.03 -8.07 -2.45
CA VAL A 110 12.93 -7.29 -3.69
C VAL A 110 11.71 -6.40 -3.60
N LEU A 111 11.94 -5.10 -3.69
CA LEU A 111 10.94 -4.04 -3.59
C LEU A 111 10.77 -3.40 -4.96
N GLN A 112 9.52 -3.12 -5.34
CA GLN A 112 9.18 -2.34 -6.52
C GLN A 112 8.13 -1.28 -6.19
N LYS A 113 7.98 -0.27 -7.06
CA LYS A 113 6.86 0.66 -6.99
C LYS A 113 5.82 0.34 -8.07
N ALA A 114 4.59 0.08 -7.65
CA ALA A 114 3.46 0.00 -8.55
C ALA A 114 3.07 1.41 -9.02
N GLY A 115 3.28 1.68 -10.31
CA GLY A 115 2.92 2.95 -10.95
C GLY A 115 3.56 4.17 -10.27
N ASP A 116 4.83 4.06 -9.90
CA ASP A 116 5.69 5.08 -9.24
C ASP A 116 5.25 5.56 -7.85
N VAL A 117 4.12 5.09 -7.32
CA VAL A 117 3.53 5.61 -6.09
C VAL A 117 3.54 4.61 -4.94
N ILE A 118 3.10 3.36 -5.17
CA ILE A 118 2.84 2.42 -4.07
C ILE A 118 3.95 1.36 -4.00
N PRO A 119 4.75 1.32 -2.93
CA PRO A 119 5.78 0.31 -2.76
C PRO A 119 5.19 -1.05 -2.41
N ASP A 120 5.69 -2.09 -3.07
CA ASP A 120 5.21 -3.47 -2.98
C ASP A 120 6.39 -4.46 -2.98
N ILE A 121 6.28 -5.51 -2.17
CA ILE A 121 7.32 -6.54 -2.05
C ILE A 121 7.04 -7.65 -3.06
N VAL A 122 7.96 -7.85 -4.00
CA VAL A 122 7.81 -8.81 -5.11
C VAL A 122 8.18 -10.22 -4.66
N SER A 123 9.32 -10.35 -3.98
CA SER A 123 9.89 -11.64 -3.61
C SER A 123 10.90 -11.49 -2.47
N VAL A 124 11.13 -12.58 -1.75
CA VAL A 124 12.19 -12.71 -0.75
C VAL A 124 13.40 -13.39 -1.38
N ILE A 125 14.60 -12.86 -1.13
CA ILE A 125 15.86 -13.49 -1.55
C ILE A 125 16.26 -14.51 -0.47
N LYS A 126 15.74 -15.73 -0.60
CA LYS A 126 15.93 -16.80 0.38
C LYS A 126 17.39 -17.23 0.53
N ASP A 127 18.20 -17.08 -0.52
CA ASP A 127 19.62 -17.45 -0.52
C ASP A 127 20.48 -16.58 0.39
N LEU A 128 20.00 -15.38 0.75
CA LEU A 128 20.68 -14.46 1.66
C LEU A 128 20.29 -14.67 3.13
N ARG A 129 19.54 -15.73 3.44
CA ARG A 129 19.14 -16.05 4.81
C ARG A 129 20.33 -16.54 5.63
N THR A 130 20.48 -15.93 6.78
CA THR A 130 21.51 -16.23 7.79
C THR A 130 21.02 -17.23 8.85
N GLY A 131 19.72 -17.55 8.86
CA GLY A 131 19.09 -18.41 9.87
C GLY A 131 18.67 -17.66 11.13
N LYS A 132 18.95 -16.35 11.22
CA LYS A 132 18.55 -15.48 12.34
C LYS A 132 17.18 -14.84 12.14
N GLU A 133 16.59 -15.02 10.96
CA GLU A 133 15.35 -14.38 10.58
C GLU A 133 14.17 -14.98 11.35
N LYS A 134 13.24 -14.11 11.78
CA LYS A 134 12.11 -14.50 12.63
C LYS A 134 10.84 -14.63 11.78
N PRO A 135 10.21 -15.82 11.72
CA PRO A 135 8.91 -15.97 11.08
C PRO A 135 7.90 -15.00 11.68
N TYR A 136 7.13 -14.33 10.84
CA TYR A 136 6.07 -13.46 11.30
C TYR A 136 4.82 -14.27 11.65
N VAL A 137 4.37 -14.17 12.89
CA VAL A 137 3.14 -14.81 13.35
C VAL A 137 2.06 -13.76 13.48
N PHE A 138 0.95 -13.96 12.78
CA PHE A 138 -0.18 -13.04 12.85
C PHE A 138 -0.77 -13.07 14.28
N PRO A 139 -0.85 -11.92 14.98
CA PRO A 139 -1.30 -11.88 16.37
C PRO A 139 -2.79 -12.22 16.47
N LYS A 140 -3.21 -12.88 17.57
CA LYS A 140 -4.63 -13.20 17.83
C LYS A 140 -5.46 -12.00 18.29
N ASN A 141 -4.80 -10.95 18.77
CA ASN A 141 -5.40 -9.73 19.28
C ASN A 141 -4.84 -8.53 18.52
N VAL A 142 -5.64 -7.48 18.39
CA VAL A 142 -5.21 -6.23 17.76
C VAL A 142 -4.25 -5.48 18.70
N PRO A 143 -3.05 -5.08 18.24
CA PRO A 143 -2.08 -4.35 19.08
C PRO A 143 -2.64 -3.05 19.68
N ASP A 144 -3.44 -2.31 18.91
CA ASP A 144 -3.97 -1.00 19.32
C ASP A 144 -5.11 -1.07 20.36
N CYS A 145 -6.00 -2.07 20.28
CA CYS A 145 -7.22 -2.12 21.10
C CYS A 145 -7.37 -3.39 21.95
N GLY A 146 -6.45 -4.34 21.83
CA GLY A 146 -6.47 -5.62 22.56
C GLY A 146 -7.62 -6.56 22.20
N GLY A 147 -8.56 -6.14 21.35
CA GLY A 147 -9.72 -6.94 20.97
C GLY A 147 -9.35 -8.13 20.07
N PRO A 148 -10.19 -9.19 20.04
CA PRO A 148 -9.96 -10.34 19.20
C PRO A 148 -10.04 -9.98 17.72
N ILE A 149 -9.32 -10.75 16.91
CA ILE A 149 -9.38 -10.67 15.45
C ILE A 149 -10.19 -11.83 14.90
N GLU A 150 -10.95 -11.59 13.85
CA GLU A 150 -11.68 -12.63 13.12
C GLU A 150 -11.37 -12.57 11.63
N ARG A 151 -11.37 -13.73 10.99
CA ARG A 151 -11.31 -13.85 9.54
C ARG A 151 -12.61 -14.48 9.07
N ILE A 152 -13.39 -13.73 8.29
CA ILE A 152 -14.65 -14.22 7.74
C ILE A 152 -14.31 -15.30 6.70
N PRO A 153 -14.95 -16.48 6.74
CA PRO A 153 -14.75 -17.52 5.74
C PRO A 153 -14.91 -16.96 4.31
N GLY A 154 -13.94 -17.24 3.44
CA GLY A 154 -13.90 -16.73 2.06
C GLY A 154 -13.26 -15.34 1.89
N GLN A 155 -12.87 -14.66 2.97
CA GLN A 155 -12.09 -13.42 2.89
C GLN A 155 -10.62 -13.64 3.25
N ALA A 156 -9.72 -12.94 2.55
CA ALA A 156 -8.27 -12.97 2.82
C ALA A 156 -7.85 -12.14 4.04
N ALA A 157 -8.65 -11.13 4.40
CA ALA A 157 -8.27 -10.12 5.37
C ALA A 157 -8.84 -10.41 6.77
N TYR A 158 -8.00 -10.32 7.80
CA TYR A 158 -8.46 -10.29 9.20
C TYR A 158 -9.11 -8.95 9.51
N ARG A 159 -10.06 -8.98 10.44
CA ARG A 159 -10.76 -7.81 10.92
C ARG A 159 -10.79 -7.79 12.45
N CYS A 160 -10.72 -6.58 12.98
CA CYS A 160 -10.98 -6.33 14.39
C CYS A 160 -12.48 -6.45 14.67
N VAL A 161 -12.87 -7.39 15.53
CA VAL A 161 -14.26 -7.61 15.95
C VAL A 161 -14.79 -6.43 16.78
N ASN A 162 -13.89 -5.79 17.55
CA ASN A 162 -14.26 -4.73 18.46
C ASN A 162 -14.61 -3.43 17.72
N LYS A 163 -15.92 -3.20 17.54
CA LYS A 163 -16.50 -1.98 16.94
C LYS A 163 -16.17 -0.70 17.71
N ASN A 164 -15.81 -0.82 19.00
CA ASN A 164 -15.46 0.30 19.87
C ASN A 164 -13.96 0.64 19.88
N SER A 165 -13.15 -0.01 19.03
CA SER A 165 -11.72 0.28 18.90
C SER A 165 -11.45 1.76 18.64
N PHE A 166 -10.62 2.37 19.51
CA PHE A 166 -10.17 3.75 19.37
C PHE A 166 -9.54 4.01 18.00
N ALA A 167 -8.73 3.06 17.52
CA ALA A 167 -8.06 3.13 16.23
C ALA A 167 -9.06 3.20 15.06
N GLN A 168 -10.19 2.47 15.15
CA GLN A 168 -11.25 2.54 14.14
C GLN A 168 -12.05 3.84 14.24
N LYS A 169 -12.43 4.27 15.45
CA LYS A 169 -13.15 5.55 15.67
C LYS A 169 -12.35 6.73 15.11
N ARG A 170 -11.05 6.78 15.41
CA ARG A 170 -10.13 7.80 14.88
C ARG A 170 -10.09 7.80 13.35
N ARG A 171 -9.94 6.64 12.70
CA ARG A 171 -9.91 6.53 11.23
C ARG A 171 -11.26 6.85 10.57
N LYS A 172 -12.38 6.52 11.21
CA LYS A 172 -13.72 6.93 10.76
C LYS A 172 -13.88 8.44 10.84
N PHE A 173 -13.43 9.05 11.92
CA PHE A 173 -13.46 10.50 12.10
C PHE A 173 -12.58 11.21 11.04
N TYR A 174 -11.36 10.73 10.80
CA TYR A 174 -10.50 11.27 9.73
C TYR A 174 -11.14 11.15 8.35
N HIS A 175 -11.83 10.04 8.07
CA HIS A 175 -12.55 9.92 6.81
C HIS A 175 -13.74 10.88 6.73
N PHE A 176 -14.49 11.06 7.83
CA PHE A 176 -15.64 11.97 7.90
C PHE A 176 -15.25 13.41 7.56
N VAL A 177 -14.13 13.90 8.12
CA VAL A 177 -13.62 15.26 7.84
C VAL A 177 -12.87 15.39 6.51
N SER A 178 -12.61 14.28 5.80
CA SER A 178 -11.81 14.31 4.57
C SER A 178 -12.53 15.00 3.40
N LYS A 179 -11.75 15.49 2.44
CA LYS A 179 -12.21 16.18 1.22
C LYS A 179 -13.28 15.43 0.42
N HIS A 180 -13.22 14.10 0.42
CA HIS A 180 -14.18 13.26 -0.30
C HIS A 180 -15.44 12.93 0.50
N ALA A 181 -15.56 13.45 1.72
CA ALA A 181 -16.73 13.27 2.59
C ALA A 181 -17.36 14.64 2.89
N PHE A 182 -17.15 15.19 4.09
CA PHE A 182 -17.73 16.48 4.48
C PHE A 182 -16.80 17.68 4.23
N ASP A 183 -15.57 17.44 3.76
CA ASP A 183 -14.59 18.48 3.38
C ASP A 183 -14.43 19.58 4.44
N ILE A 184 -14.10 19.16 5.67
CA ILE A 184 -13.94 20.06 6.81
C ILE A 184 -12.46 20.43 6.93
N GLU A 185 -12.12 21.69 6.69
CA GLU A 185 -10.73 22.18 6.65
C GLU A 185 -9.96 22.08 7.99
N GLU A 186 -8.64 22.02 7.83
CA GLU A 186 -7.58 21.47 8.70
C GLU A 186 -7.44 22.07 10.12
N SER A 187 -8.09 23.20 10.42
CA SER A 187 -8.03 23.84 11.74
C SER A 187 -8.55 22.97 12.89
N SER A 188 -9.27 21.87 12.59
CA SER A 188 -9.85 20.94 13.55
C SER A 188 -9.14 19.57 13.64
N ILE A 189 -8.27 19.22 12.69
CA ILE A 189 -7.55 17.93 12.67
C ILE A 189 -6.29 17.95 13.54
N THR A 190 -5.57 19.07 13.55
CA THR A 190 -4.40 19.29 14.41
C THR A 190 -4.74 19.21 15.90
N LEU A 191 -5.97 19.60 16.28
CA LEU A 191 -6.48 19.47 17.65
C LEU A 191 -6.62 18.00 18.10
N CYS A 192 -6.84 17.07 17.16
CA CYS A 192 -7.01 15.64 17.45
C CYS A 192 -5.67 14.86 17.46
N GLN A 193 -4.64 15.35 16.75
CA GLN A 193 -3.32 14.71 16.72
C GLN A 193 -2.50 15.03 17.98
N ASN A 194 -2.72 16.19 18.61
CA ASN A 194 -2.13 16.51 19.92
C ASN A 194 -2.83 15.72 21.03
N THR A 195 -2.14 14.70 21.53
CA THR A 195 -2.54 13.65 22.48
C THR A 195 -2.96 14.12 23.89
N ARG A 196 -3.46 15.35 24.07
CA ARG A 196 -3.92 15.87 25.37
C ARG A 196 -5.44 16.04 25.51
N LEU A 197 -6.21 16.11 24.42
CA LEU A 197 -7.66 16.36 24.51
C LEU A 197 -8.50 15.08 24.46
N ILE A 198 -8.04 14.03 23.79
CA ILE A 198 -8.87 12.82 23.57
C ILE A 198 -8.80 11.85 24.77
N SER A 199 -7.65 11.75 25.47
CA SER A 199 -7.53 10.88 26.65
C SER A 199 -8.28 11.42 27.88
N LYS A 200 -8.49 12.74 27.98
CA LYS A 200 -9.14 13.36 29.15
C LYS A 200 -10.66 13.38 29.13
N LYS A 201 -11.32 13.22 27.98
CA LYS A 201 -12.80 13.36 27.88
C LYS A 201 -13.58 12.07 27.60
N TRP A 202 -12.92 10.96 27.30
CA TRP A 202 -13.60 9.69 26.96
C TRP A 202 -13.20 8.51 27.86
N GLY A 203 -12.56 8.80 29.00
CA GLY A 203 -12.06 7.81 29.97
C GLY A 203 -12.75 7.85 31.35
N GLN A 204 -13.88 8.55 31.49
CA GLN A 204 -14.76 8.43 32.66
C GLN A 204 -16.21 8.45 32.18
N GLY A 205 -16.89 7.32 32.41
CA GLY A 205 -18.26 7.04 31.98
C GLY A 205 -18.46 5.54 32.01
#